data_AF-A0A2M6UWB1-F1
#
_entry.id   AF-A0A2M6UWB1-F1
#
_cell.length_a   1.000
_cell.length_b   1.000
_cell.length_c   1.000
_cell.angle_alpha   90.00
_cell.angle_beta   90.00
_cell.angle_gamma   90.00
#
_symmetry.space_group_name_H-M   'P 1'
#
loop_
_entity.id
_entity.type
_entity.pdbx_description
1 polymer ?
#
loop_
_entity_poly.entity_id
_entity_poly.type
_entity_poly.pdbx_seq_one_letter_code
_entity_poly.pdbx_strand_id
1 'polypeptide(L)'
;MLKYLFLSPVVFVAGCVSVSSYSSNYVDQNLTKRQAQLVANNFIRGNKGFLPPATTTLLIKKNNIADNFTPLFISLLRQNGYNVIYTDQPQKQQNMGVNLSYRIKLNSSTIVSLFQYNVNGEPRSYINTHPR
;
A
#
# COMPACT_ATOMS: atom_id res chain seq x y z
N MET A 1 -39.81 39.18 -31.84
CA MET A 1 -39.13 37.87 -31.66
C MET A 1 -37.94 38.07 -30.72
N LEU A 2 -38.12 37.79 -29.43
CA LEU A 2 -37.08 37.94 -28.42
C LEU A 2 -36.44 36.57 -28.17
N LYS A 3 -35.21 36.37 -28.62
CA LYS A 3 -34.46 35.12 -28.45
C LYS A 3 -33.88 35.06 -27.04
N TYR A 4 -34.42 34.18 -26.21
CA TYR A 4 -33.84 33.84 -24.92
C TYR A 4 -32.58 33.00 -25.12
N LEU A 5 -31.42 33.58 -24.85
CA LEU A 5 -30.15 32.88 -24.69
C LEU A 5 -30.20 32.10 -23.37
N PHE A 6 -30.49 30.80 -23.47
CA PHE A 6 -30.26 29.85 -22.37
C PHE A 6 -28.75 29.70 -22.16
N LEU A 7 -28.18 30.48 -21.25
CA LEU A 7 -26.86 30.16 -20.67
C LEU A 7 -27.03 28.93 -19.76
N SER A 8 -26.57 27.77 -20.23
CA SER A 8 -26.38 26.61 -19.38
C SER A 8 -25.28 26.92 -18.34
N PRO A 9 -25.56 26.81 -17.03
CA PRO A 9 -24.49 26.87 -16.04
C PRO A 9 -23.67 25.58 -16.17
N VAL A 10 -22.48 25.69 -16.73
CA VAL A 10 -21.47 24.63 -16.68
C VAL A 10 -21.01 24.54 -15.23
N VAL A 11 -21.66 23.67 -14.46
CA VAL A 11 -21.23 23.33 -13.10
C VAL A 11 -20.02 22.42 -13.24
N PHE A 12 -18.82 23.00 -13.14
CA PHE A 12 -17.60 22.25 -12.91
C PHE A 12 -17.64 21.68 -11.49
N VAL A 13 -18.15 20.46 -11.35
CA VAL A 13 -17.96 19.68 -10.13
C VAL A 13 -16.48 19.32 -10.09
N ALA A 14 -15.68 20.08 -9.33
CA ALA A 14 -14.36 19.66 -8.92
C ALA A 14 -14.53 18.45 -8.00
N GLY A 15 -14.65 17.27 -8.59
CA GLY A 15 -14.58 16.02 -7.87
C GLY A 15 -13.17 15.93 -7.30
N CYS A 16 -13.00 16.31 -6.03
CA CYS A 16 -11.89 15.82 -5.22
C CYS A 16 -12.04 14.30 -5.19
N VAL A 17 -11.45 13.62 -6.17
CA VAL A 17 -11.22 12.19 -6.09
C VAL A 17 -10.23 12.05 -4.93
N SER A 18 -10.77 11.82 -3.74
CA SER A 18 -10.01 11.22 -2.65
C SER A 18 -9.36 10.01 -3.28
N VAL A 19 -8.03 10.06 -3.43
CA VAL A 19 -7.24 8.92 -3.88
C VAL A 19 -7.56 7.84 -2.88
N SER A 20 -8.49 6.96 -3.26
CA SER A 20 -8.99 5.92 -2.41
C SER A 20 -7.79 5.08 -2.06
N SER A 21 -7.34 5.25 -0.82
CA SER A 21 -6.31 4.44 -0.21
C SER A 21 -6.72 3.01 -0.52
N TYR A 22 -5.98 2.31 -1.37
CA TYR A 22 -6.44 1.00 -1.86
C TYR A 22 -6.82 0.16 -0.64
N SER A 23 -8.11 -0.17 -0.53
CA SER A 23 -8.66 -0.64 0.74
C SER A 23 -8.28 -2.08 1.05
N SER A 24 -7.61 -2.75 0.12
CA SER A 24 -7.17 -4.14 0.23
C SER A 24 -5.77 -4.33 -0.34
N ASN A 25 -4.99 -5.12 0.39
CA ASN A 25 -3.73 -5.67 -0.09
C ASN A 25 -4.01 -6.67 -1.21
N TYR A 26 -3.15 -6.69 -2.23
CA TYR A 26 -3.27 -7.64 -3.34
C TYR A 26 -1.93 -8.30 -3.64
N VAL A 27 -1.95 -9.61 -3.86
CA VAL A 27 -0.77 -10.40 -4.19
C VAL A 27 -1.18 -11.39 -5.27
N ASP A 28 -0.42 -11.43 -6.36
CA ASP A 28 -0.59 -12.45 -7.40
C ASP A 28 -0.39 -13.85 -6.82
N GLN A 29 -1.32 -14.77 -7.11
CA GLN A 29 -1.31 -16.13 -6.55
C GLN A 29 -0.08 -16.94 -7.00
N ASN A 30 0.54 -16.58 -8.12
CA ASN A 30 1.71 -17.27 -8.66
C ASN A 30 3.04 -16.76 -8.08
N LEU A 31 3.00 -15.88 -7.06
CA LEU A 31 4.19 -15.38 -6.38
C LEU A 31 4.84 -16.49 -5.57
N THR A 32 6.04 -16.87 -5.97
CA THR A 32 6.82 -17.88 -5.24
C THR A 32 7.37 -17.32 -3.94
N LYS A 33 7.69 -18.20 -2.97
CA LYS A 33 8.29 -17.79 -1.70
C LYS A 33 9.59 -16.99 -1.87
N ARG A 34 10.46 -17.37 -2.81
CA ARG A 34 11.72 -16.66 -3.10
C ARG A 34 11.46 -15.24 -3.60
N GLN A 35 10.48 -15.07 -4.48
CA GLN A 35 10.07 -13.77 -5.02
C GLN A 35 9.41 -12.91 -3.93
N ALA A 36 8.58 -13.51 -3.07
CA ALA A 36 7.99 -12.84 -1.92
C ALA A 36 9.07 -12.33 -0.94
N GLN A 37 10.10 -13.14 -0.65
CA GLN A 37 11.25 -12.72 0.18
C GLN A 37 12.01 -11.56 -0.46
N LEU A 38 12.27 -11.63 -1.78
CA LEU A 38 12.93 -10.56 -2.52
C LEU A 38 12.16 -9.23 -2.40
N VAL A 39 10.85 -9.26 -2.66
CA VAL A 39 9.97 -8.08 -2.55
C VAL A 39 9.97 -7.51 -1.12
N ALA A 40 9.82 -8.36 -0.11
CA ALA A 40 9.83 -7.94 1.29
C ALA A 40 11.16 -7.29 1.70
N ASN A 41 12.29 -7.91 1.36
CA ASN A 41 13.62 -7.39 1.69
C ASN A 41 13.91 -6.07 0.98
N ASN A 42 13.44 -5.93 -0.27
CA ASN A 42 13.54 -4.67 -1.01
C ASN A 42 12.75 -3.55 -0.35
N PHE A 43 11.53 -3.82 0.13
CA PHE A 43 10.75 -2.84 0.88
C PHE A 43 11.49 -2.44 2.17
N ILE A 44 11.92 -3.42 2.97
CA ILE A 44 12.61 -3.18 4.24
C ILE A 44 13.86 -2.33 4.02
N ARG A 45 14.73 -2.73 3.08
CA ARG A 45 15.97 -2.01 2.79
C ARG A 45 15.70 -0.60 2.26
N GLY A 46 14.75 -0.46 1.33
CA GLY A 46 14.44 0.82 0.68
C GLY A 46 13.78 1.84 1.61
N ASN A 47 13.13 1.39 2.69
CA ASN A 47 12.33 2.25 3.55
C ASN A 47 12.88 2.45 4.95
N LYS A 48 14.07 1.93 5.31
CA LYS A 48 14.63 2.13 6.66
C LYS A 48 14.76 3.60 7.08
N GLY A 49 15.02 4.51 6.13
CA GLY A 49 15.12 5.93 6.41
C GLY A 49 13.77 6.61 6.69
N PHE A 50 12.72 6.21 5.96
CA PHE A 50 11.38 6.80 6.09
C PHE A 50 10.53 6.12 7.16
N LEU A 51 10.77 4.83 7.39
CA LEU A 51 10.10 3.97 8.34
C LEU A 51 11.19 3.28 9.19
N PRO A 52 11.81 3.99 10.15
CA PRO A 52 12.84 3.40 10.99
C PRO A 52 12.26 2.25 11.84
N PRO A 53 12.86 1.04 11.82
CA PRO A 53 12.25 -0.13 12.46
C PRO A 53 11.95 0.07 13.95
N ALA A 54 12.90 0.64 14.70
CA ALA A 54 12.80 0.80 16.16
C ALA A 54 11.67 1.73 16.62
N THR A 55 11.19 2.63 15.76
CA THR A 55 10.18 3.64 16.11
C THR A 55 8.90 3.53 15.30
N THR A 56 8.87 2.65 14.29
CA THR A 56 7.73 2.52 13.40
C THR A 56 6.90 1.29 13.75
N THR A 57 5.64 1.53 14.09
CA THR A 57 4.60 0.50 14.09
C THR A 57 3.90 0.49 12.75
N LEU A 58 3.89 -0.65 12.06
CA LEU A 58 3.18 -0.83 10.79
C LEU A 58 1.82 -1.46 11.04
N LEU A 59 0.78 -0.82 10.51
CA LEU A 59 -0.60 -1.29 10.54
C LEU A 59 -0.91 -1.94 9.19
N ILE A 60 -1.07 -3.26 9.19
CA ILE A 60 -1.36 -4.04 7.98
C ILE A 60 -2.78 -4.57 8.09
N LYS A 61 -3.61 -4.26 7.09
CA LYS A 61 -4.97 -4.78 7.01
C LYS A 61 -4.94 -6.29 6.74
N LYS A 62 -5.75 -7.05 7.47
CA LYS A 62 -5.98 -8.46 7.14
C LYS A 62 -6.59 -8.58 5.75
N ASN A 63 -6.04 -9.47 4.96
CA ASN A 63 -6.58 -9.80 3.66
C ASN A 63 -7.64 -10.90 3.81
N ASN A 64 -8.75 -10.78 3.10
CA ASN A 64 -9.79 -11.81 3.08
C ASN A 64 -9.37 -13.03 2.26
N ILE A 65 -8.38 -12.84 1.38
CA ILE A 65 -7.79 -13.88 0.56
C ILE A 65 -6.44 -14.24 1.19
N ALA A 66 -6.26 -15.52 1.54
CA ALA A 66 -4.98 -16.01 2.01
C ALA A 66 -3.95 -15.88 0.88
N ASP A 67 -2.79 -15.31 1.20
CA ASP A 67 -1.69 -15.14 0.26
C ASP A 67 -0.36 -15.55 0.91
N ASN A 68 0.61 -15.97 0.08
CA ASN A 68 1.90 -16.48 0.54
C ASN A 68 2.88 -15.36 0.93
N PHE A 69 2.52 -14.10 0.74
CA PHE A 69 3.39 -12.96 0.98
C PHE A 69 3.15 -12.35 2.36
N THR A 70 1.90 -12.08 2.74
CA THR A 70 1.51 -11.35 3.94
C THR A 70 2.08 -11.98 5.22
N PRO A 71 1.93 -13.31 5.48
CA PRO A 71 2.50 -13.92 6.68
C PRO A 71 4.03 -13.86 6.70
N LEU A 72 4.68 -14.11 5.56
CA LEU A 72 6.13 -14.01 5.40
C LEU A 72 6.62 -12.58 5.63
N PHE A 73 5.92 -11.60 5.07
CA PHE A 73 6.27 -10.19 5.15
C PHE A 73 6.20 -9.69 6.59
N ILE A 74 5.14 -10.03 7.33
CA ILE A 74 5.02 -9.72 8.76
C ILE A 74 6.17 -10.34 9.56
N SER A 75 6.53 -11.60 9.27
CA SER A 75 7.66 -12.27 9.92
C SER A 75 8.98 -11.54 9.67
N LEU A 76 9.27 -11.19 8.42
CA LEU A 76 10.50 -10.48 8.04
C LEU A 76 10.55 -9.06 8.64
N LEU A 77 9.42 -8.35 8.68
CA LEU A 77 9.32 -7.04 9.33
C LEU A 77 9.68 -7.13 10.82
N ARG A 78 9.08 -8.08 11.55
CA ARG A 78 9.37 -8.29 12.97
C ARG A 78 10.83 -8.68 13.21
N GLN A 79 11.39 -9.55 12.37
CA GLN A 79 12.81 -9.92 12.43
C GLN A 79 13.75 -8.72 12.20
N ASN A 80 13.29 -7.70 11.47
CA ASN A 80 14.04 -6.46 11.24
C ASN A 80 13.74 -5.36 12.28
N GLY A 81 13.00 -5.67 13.35
CA GLY A 81 12.75 -4.76 14.47
C GLY A 81 11.50 -3.89 14.34
N TYR A 82 10.67 -4.09 13.32
CA TYR A 82 9.39 -3.39 13.21
C TYR A 82 8.36 -3.96 14.18
N ASN A 83 7.59 -3.06 14.80
CA ASN A 83 6.31 -3.44 15.40
C ASN A 83 5.27 -3.59 14.28
N VAL A 84 4.48 -4.67 14.32
CA VAL A 84 3.47 -4.93 13.29
C VAL A 84 2.15 -5.32 13.94
N ILE A 85 1.13 -4.51 13.67
CA ILE A 85 -0.26 -4.77 14.05
C ILE A 85 -1.02 -5.26 12.82
N TYR A 86 -1.48 -6.50 12.87
CA TYR A 86 -2.23 -7.16 11.81
C TYR A 86 -3.71 -7.20 12.18
N THR A 87 -4.54 -6.37 11.54
CA THR A 87 -5.88 -6.02 12.01
C THR A 87 -6.90 -5.91 10.89
N ASP A 88 -8.16 -6.22 11.16
CA ASP A 88 -9.26 -6.05 10.21
C ASP A 88 -9.66 -4.57 10.07
N GLN A 89 -9.30 -3.74 11.06
CA GLN A 89 -9.71 -2.34 11.19
C GLN A 89 -8.51 -1.40 11.42
N PRO A 90 -7.56 -1.29 10.47
CA PRO A 90 -6.37 -0.44 10.62
C PRO A 90 -6.73 1.03 10.84
N GLN A 91 -7.88 1.48 10.31
CA GLN A 91 -8.37 2.84 10.48
C GLN A 91 -8.63 3.21 11.94
N LYS A 92 -9.10 2.26 12.77
CA LYS A 92 -9.33 2.50 14.20
C LYS A 92 -8.03 2.60 15.00
N GLN A 93 -6.92 2.16 14.43
CA GLN A 93 -5.60 2.13 15.06
C GLN A 93 -4.63 3.15 14.44
N GLN A 94 -5.12 4.08 13.60
CA GLN A 94 -4.29 5.07 12.90
C GLN A 94 -3.36 5.87 13.80
N ASN A 95 -3.78 6.17 15.03
CA ASN A 95 -2.96 6.90 16.00
C ASN A 95 -1.82 6.04 16.61
N MET A 96 -1.80 4.74 16.34
CA MET A 96 -0.83 3.79 16.88
C MET A 96 0.31 3.48 15.90
N GLY A 97 0.21 3.89 14.63
CA GLY A 97 1.21 3.55 13.63
C GLY A 97 0.88 3.98 12.21
N VAL A 98 1.73 3.54 11.29
CA VAL A 98 1.65 3.85 9.88
C VAL A 98 0.84 2.78 9.15
N ASN A 99 -0.27 3.19 8.53
CA ASN A 99 -1.01 2.30 7.62
C ASN A 99 -0.15 1.93 6.42
N LEU A 100 0.05 0.63 6.22
CA LEU A 100 0.79 0.09 5.09
C LEU A 100 -0.14 -0.75 4.23
N SER A 101 -0.31 -0.35 2.97
CA SER A 101 -0.97 -1.13 1.94
C SER A 101 0.00 -1.52 0.83
N TYR A 102 -0.26 -2.64 0.15
CA TYR A 102 0.59 -3.09 -0.94
C TYR A 102 -0.15 -3.84 -2.04
N ARG A 103 0.45 -3.79 -3.23
CA ARG A 103 0.05 -4.55 -4.41
C ARG A 103 1.27 -5.20 -5.05
N ILE A 104 1.23 -6.50 -5.24
CA ILE A 104 2.28 -7.27 -5.91
C ILE A 104 1.66 -7.96 -7.11
N LYS A 105 2.14 -7.63 -8.30
CA LYS A 105 1.70 -8.21 -9.58
C LYS A 105 2.86 -8.91 -10.27
N LEU A 106 2.55 -10.01 -10.94
CA LEU A 106 3.46 -10.69 -11.83
C LEU A 106 3.07 -10.43 -13.28
N ASN A 107 4.07 -10.12 -14.09
CA ASN A 107 3.96 -10.17 -15.55
C ASN A 107 4.81 -11.34 -16.07
N SER A 108 4.89 -11.52 -17.38
CA SER A 108 5.64 -12.61 -18.02
C SER A 108 7.11 -12.67 -17.59
N SER A 109 7.76 -11.52 -17.38
CA SER A 109 9.20 -11.44 -17.04
C SER A 109 9.52 -10.62 -15.79
N THR A 110 8.53 -9.98 -15.16
CA THR A 110 8.78 -9.00 -14.09
C THR A 110 7.82 -9.15 -12.91
N ILE A 111 8.32 -8.80 -11.74
CA ILE A 111 7.58 -8.62 -10.49
C ILE A 111 7.45 -7.11 -10.27
N VAL A 112 6.23 -6.62 -10.15
CA VAL A 112 5.95 -5.21 -9.82
C VAL A 112 5.36 -5.15 -8.43
N SER A 113 6.02 -4.43 -7.52
CA SER A 113 5.53 -4.20 -6.17
C SER A 113 5.30 -2.70 -5.92
N LEU A 114 4.13 -2.35 -5.43
CA LEU A 114 3.77 -1.03 -4.94
C LEU A 114 3.43 -1.14 -3.46
N PHE A 115 4.08 -0.33 -2.62
CA PHE A 115 3.74 -0.15 -1.22
C PHE A 115 3.33 1.30 -1.00
N GLN A 116 2.25 1.52 -0.25
CA GLN A 116 1.73 2.85 0.04
C GLN A 116 1.53 3.01 1.53
N TYR A 117 1.94 4.16 2.04
CA TYR A 117 1.93 4.45 3.46
C TYR A 117 2.00 5.95 3.70
N ASN A 118 1.52 6.40 4.86
CA ASN A 118 1.54 7.82 5.22
C ASN A 118 2.55 8.06 6.35
N VAL A 119 3.43 9.03 6.18
CA VAL A 119 4.38 9.45 7.22
C VAL A 119 4.07 10.90 7.58
N ASN A 120 3.70 11.17 8.83
CA ASN A 120 3.34 12.52 9.31
C ASN A 120 2.23 13.19 8.48
N GLY A 121 1.24 12.41 8.03
CA GLY A 121 0.14 12.90 7.18
C GLY A 121 0.47 12.95 5.68
N GLU A 122 1.74 12.81 5.29
CA GLU A 122 2.17 12.85 3.90
C GLU A 122 2.09 11.47 3.25
N PRO A 123 1.36 11.31 2.13
CA PRO A 123 1.29 10.06 1.41
C PRO A 123 2.63 9.76 0.71
N ARG A 124 3.11 8.53 0.88
CA ARG A 124 4.31 8.00 0.23
C ARG A 124 4.00 6.72 -0.51
N SER A 125 4.75 6.49 -1.58
CA SER A 125 4.70 5.27 -2.36
C SER A 125 6.12 4.76 -2.60
N TYR A 126 6.32 3.47 -2.42
CA TYR A 126 7.54 2.77 -2.79
C TYR A 126 7.20 1.77 -3.90
N ILE A 127 7.68 2.07 -5.11
CA ILE A 127 7.50 1.23 -6.29
C ILE A 127 8.82 0.56 -6.59
N ASN A 128 8.76 -0.73 -6.86
CA ASN A 128 9.92 -1.48 -7.28
C ASN A 128 9.53 -2.50 -8.36
N THR A 129 10.41 -2.66 -9.35
CA THR A 129 10.25 -3.62 -10.45
C THR A 129 11.49 -4.49 -10.50
N HIS A 130 11.31 -5.81 -10.51
CA HIS A 130 12.41 -6.79 -10.54
C HIS A 130 12.15 -7.84 -11.63
N PRO A 131 13.20 -8.37 -12.30
CA PRO A 131 13.06 -9.58 -13.11
C PRO A 131 12.52 -10.74 -12.28
N ARG A 132 11.71 -11.60 -12.91
CA ARG A 132 11.04 -12.74 -12.27
C ARG A 132 11.98 -13.89 -11.95
#